data_AF-A0A2M8PK04-F1
#
_entry.id   AF-A0A2M8PK04-F1
#
_cell.length_a   1.000
_cell.length_b   1.000
_cell.length_c   1.000
_cell.angle_alpha   90.00
_cell.angle_beta   90.00
_cell.angle_gamma   90.00
#
_symmetry.space_group_name_H-M   'P 1'
#
loop_
_entity.id
_entity.type
_entity.pdbx_description
1 polymer ?
#
loop_
_entity_poly.entity_id
_entity_poly.type
_entity_poly.pdbx_seq_one_letter_code
_entity_poly.pdbx_strand_id
1 'polypeptide(L)'
;MDQTALELQYIYEDWLLKFEGISNAGGDANGRYSAAVAGFEYTQVGIFDSDADLGWLLEYLFDDRGERAPHFFERDIFVGWRYAFNDEDSSEILAGVVYDPKTEESMISLEASKRIASDVKLN
;
A
#
# COMPACT_ATOMS: atom_id res chain seq x y z
N MET A 1 12.37 24.74 -0.88
CA MET A 1 11.96 23.36 -0.57
C MET A 1 11.28 22.90 -1.82
N ASP A 2 11.99 22.10 -2.62
CA ASP A 2 11.55 21.78 -3.97
C ASP A 2 11.24 20.28 -3.98
N GLN A 3 9.95 19.97 -3.90
CA GLN A 3 9.43 18.62 -4.01
C GLN A 3 8.56 18.52 -5.26
N THR A 4 8.72 17.43 -5.98
CA THR A 4 7.86 17.03 -7.09
C THR A 4 7.30 15.66 -6.77
N ALA A 5 5.99 15.49 -6.93
CA ALA A 5 5.29 14.22 -6.76
C ALA A 5 4.55 13.89 -8.05
N LEU A 6 4.49 12.60 -8.36
CA LEU A 6 3.76 12.03 -9.48
C LEU A 6 2.96 10.84 -8.96
N GLU A 7 1.67 10.80 -9.27
CA GLU A 7 0.78 9.69 -8.97
C GLU A 7 0.11 9.24 -10.26
N LEU A 8 0.07 7.93 -10.50
CA LEU A 8 -0.59 7.31 -11.64
C LEU A 8 -1.43 6.13 -11.14
N GLN A 9 -2.65 6.05 -11.67
CA GLN A 9 -3.58 4.97 -11.38
C GLN A 9 -4.22 4.48 -12.68
N TYR A 10 -4.27 3.17 -12.85
CA TYR A 10 -4.92 2.54 -13.98
C TYR A 10 -5.82 1.40 -13.49
N ILE A 11 -7.10 1.46 -13.86
CA ILE A 11 -8.11 0.46 -13.52
C ILE A 11 -8.51 -0.25 -14.80
N TYR A 12 -8.42 -1.57 -14.80
CA TYR A 12 -8.82 -2.41 -15.92
C TYR A 12 -9.48 -3.68 -15.39
N GLU A 13 -10.79 -3.79 -15.61
CA GLU A 13 -11.61 -4.88 -15.05
C GLU A 13 -11.37 -4.97 -13.54
N ASP A 14 -10.92 -6.13 -13.07
CA ASP A 14 -10.65 -6.43 -11.67
C ASP A 14 -9.23 -6.05 -11.21
N TRP A 15 -8.46 -5.38 -12.08
CA TRP A 15 -7.09 -4.95 -11.80
C TRP A 15 -7.01 -3.46 -11.50
N LEU A 16 -6.28 -3.14 -10.43
CA LEU A 16 -5.87 -1.80 -10.08
C LEU A 16 -4.34 -1.73 -10.08
N LEU A 17 -3.76 -0.95 -10.97
CA LEU A 17 -2.32 -0.66 -10.98
C LEU A 17 -2.09 0.74 -10.42
N LYS A 18 -1.12 0.86 -9.52
CA LYS A 18 -0.77 2.12 -8.86
C LYS A 18 0.72 2.38 -8.94
N PHE A 19 1.06 3.64 -9.14
CA PHE A 19 2.41 4.16 -9.03
C PHE A 19 2.38 5.51 -8.33
N GLU A 20 3.20 5.68 -7.32
CA GLU A 20 3.48 6.96 -6.68
C GLU A 20 4.98 7.17 -6.67
N GLY A 21 5.44 8.36 -7.04
CA GLY A 21 6.85 8.71 -7.07
C GLY A 21 7.07 10.13 -6.59
N ILE A 22 8.05 10.32 -5.71
CA ILE A 22 8.44 11.62 -5.21
C ILE A 22 9.93 11.88 -5.50
N SER A 23 10.26 13.14 -5.73
CA SER A 23 11.63 13.64 -5.72
C SER A 23 11.68 14.91 -4.88
N ASN A 24 12.53 14.92 -3.86
CA ASN A 24 12.61 16.01 -2.91
C ASN A 24 14.07 16.48 -2.77
N ALA A 25 14.29 17.77 -2.95
CA ALA A 25 15.60 18.44 -2.82
C ALA A 25 15.72 19.36 -1.60
N GLY A 26 14.72 19.39 -0.71
CA GLY A 26 14.71 20.27 0.45
C GLY A 26 14.28 19.53 1.71
N GLY A 27 15.23 18.93 2.43
CA GLY A 27 14.97 18.36 3.75
C GLY A 27 16.10 17.53 4.35
N ASP A 28 16.93 16.90 3.52
CA ASP A 28 18.07 16.10 4.00
C ASP A 28 19.38 16.89 3.82
N ALA A 29 20.32 16.77 4.76
CA ALA A 29 21.63 17.40 4.72
C ALA A 29 22.50 16.89 3.54
N ASN A 30 22.04 15.83 2.86
CA ASN A 30 22.81 15.07 1.87
C ASN A 30 22.36 15.22 0.40
N GLY A 31 21.41 16.11 0.09
CA GLY A 31 21.01 16.42 -1.29
C GLY A 31 19.62 15.90 -1.68
N ARG A 32 19.38 15.76 -3.00
CA ARG A 32 18.09 15.31 -3.54
C ARG A 32 17.93 13.81 -3.35
N TYR A 33 16.76 13.39 -2.87
CA TYR A 33 16.36 11.99 -2.76
C TYR A 33 15.08 11.72 -3.56
N SER A 34 14.85 10.46 -3.87
CA SER A 34 13.66 9.98 -4.57
C SER A 34 13.15 8.70 -3.93
N ALA A 35 11.83 8.61 -3.82
CA ALA A 35 11.15 7.40 -3.37
C ALA A 35 10.00 7.10 -4.32
N ALA A 36 9.67 5.82 -4.46
CA ALA A 36 8.56 5.39 -5.28
C ALA A 36 7.90 4.13 -4.71
N VAL A 37 6.60 4.00 -4.93
CA VAL A 37 5.84 2.79 -4.68
C VAL A 37 5.15 2.42 -5.98
N ALA A 38 5.30 1.15 -6.38
CA ALA A 38 4.65 0.62 -7.57
C ALA A 38 4.01 -0.72 -7.23
N GLY A 39 2.77 -0.92 -7.61
CA GLY A 39 2.08 -2.14 -7.25
C GLY A 39 0.80 -2.36 -8.02
N PHE A 40 0.17 -3.48 -7.71
CA PHE A 40 -1.15 -3.80 -8.20
C PHE A 40 -1.99 -4.46 -7.12
N GLU A 41 -3.30 -4.39 -7.35
CA GLU A 41 -4.30 -5.18 -6.68
C GLU A 41 -5.15 -5.90 -7.73
N TYR A 42 -5.39 -7.19 -7.51
CA TYR A 42 -6.38 -7.97 -8.26
C TYR A 42 -7.54 -8.32 -7.34
N THR A 43 -8.76 -7.97 -7.73
CA THR A 43 -9.97 -8.23 -6.95
C THR A 43 -10.69 -9.47 -7.46
N GLN A 44 -10.66 -10.55 -6.68
CA GLN A 44 -11.53 -11.69 -6.92
C GLN A 44 -12.93 -11.39 -6.40
N VAL A 45 -13.85 -11.11 -7.33
CA VAL A 45 -15.24 -10.77 -7.02
C VAL A 45 -16.05 -12.00 -6.61
N GLY A 46 -16.86 -11.86 -5.57
CA GLY A 46 -17.83 -12.88 -5.15
C GLY A 46 -17.20 -14.18 -4.65
N ILE A 47 -16.17 -14.09 -3.81
CA ILE A 47 -15.46 -15.25 -3.27
C ILE A 47 -16.42 -16.12 -2.43
N PHE A 48 -16.28 -17.44 -2.55
CA PHE A 48 -17.10 -18.44 -1.85
C PHE A 48 -18.61 -18.34 -2.12
N ASP A 49 -19.01 -17.94 -3.34
CA ASP A 49 -20.43 -17.76 -3.72
C ASP A 49 -21.16 -16.77 -2.78
N SER A 50 -20.45 -15.73 -2.35
CA SER A 50 -20.97 -14.68 -1.48
C SER A 50 -20.91 -13.31 -2.16
N ASP A 51 -21.41 -12.28 -1.49
CA ASP A 51 -21.27 -10.89 -1.94
C ASP A 51 -19.86 -10.33 -1.64
N ALA A 52 -19.00 -11.05 -0.92
CA ALA A 52 -17.69 -10.57 -0.50
C ALA A 52 -16.63 -10.69 -1.61
N ASP A 53 -15.65 -9.79 -1.58
CA ASP A 53 -14.54 -9.76 -2.52
C ASP A 53 -13.20 -9.96 -1.81
N LEU A 54 -12.25 -10.59 -2.53
CA LEU A 54 -10.87 -10.78 -2.06
C LEU A 54 -9.87 -10.08 -2.99
N GLY A 55 -9.27 -8.99 -2.49
CA GLY A 55 -8.14 -8.31 -3.11
C GLY A 55 -6.81 -9.02 -2.83
N TRP A 56 -5.99 -9.19 -3.86
CA TRP A 56 -4.61 -9.68 -3.79
C TRP A 56 -3.66 -8.53 -4.11
N LEU A 57 -2.86 -8.11 -3.13
CA LEU A 57 -2.02 -6.92 -3.22
C LEU A 57 -0.54 -7.31 -3.33
N LEU A 58 0.17 -6.67 -4.25
CA LEU A 58 1.62 -6.71 -4.35
C LEU A 58 2.14 -5.30 -4.61
N GLU A 59 3.01 -4.80 -3.74
CA GLU A 59 3.66 -3.51 -3.91
C GLU A 59 5.18 -3.65 -3.74
N TYR A 60 5.92 -2.89 -4.54
CA TYR A 60 7.36 -2.70 -4.42
C TYR A 60 7.63 -1.28 -3.92
N LEU A 61 8.33 -1.18 -2.81
CA LEU A 61 8.71 0.06 -2.17
C LEU A 61 10.18 0.35 -2.47
N PHE A 62 10.46 1.56 -2.94
CA PHE A 62 11.80 2.01 -3.28
C PHE A 62 12.10 3.35 -2.62
N ASP A 63 13.26 3.44 -1.97
CA ASP A 63 13.81 4.69 -1.43
C ASP A 63 15.33 4.72 -1.67
N ASP A 64 15.82 5.75 -2.37
CA ASP A 64 17.24 5.87 -2.72
C ASP A 64 18.13 6.37 -1.57
N ARG A 65 17.53 6.79 -0.44
CA ARG A 65 18.28 7.23 0.75
C ARG A 65 19.05 6.07 1.39
N GLY A 66 18.54 4.84 1.25
CA GLY A 66 19.10 3.66 1.91
C GLY A 66 19.09 3.81 3.43
N GLU A 67 20.18 3.40 4.09
CA GLU A 67 20.35 3.40 5.57
C GLU A 67 20.27 4.80 6.22
N ARG A 68 20.13 5.85 5.40
CA ARG A 68 19.94 7.23 5.82
C ARG A 68 18.47 7.63 5.92
N ALA A 69 17.55 6.80 5.45
CA ALA A 69 16.13 7.00 5.64
C ALA A 69 15.77 6.86 7.13
N PRO A 70 14.84 7.67 7.66
CA PRO A 70 14.35 7.52 9.03
C PRO A 70 13.45 6.29 9.24
N HIS A 71 13.20 5.52 8.18
CA HIS A 71 12.37 4.33 8.13
C HIS A 71 13.13 3.18 7.45
N PHE A 72 12.73 1.95 7.75
CA PHE A 72 13.37 0.73 7.25
C PHE A 72 12.98 0.36 5.81
N PHE A 73 12.07 1.13 5.19
CA PHE A 73 11.58 0.84 3.85
C PHE A 73 12.50 1.41 2.76
N GLU A 74 13.44 0.60 2.27
CA GLU A 74 14.39 0.95 1.21
C GLU A 74 14.07 0.24 -0.12
N ARG A 75 13.85 -1.07 -0.06
CA ARG A 75 13.71 -1.98 -1.22
C ARG A 75 12.83 -3.16 -0.86
N ASP A 76 11.66 -2.84 -0.37
CA ASP A 76 10.78 -3.80 0.29
C ASP A 76 9.70 -4.29 -0.63
N ILE A 77 9.18 -5.46 -0.31
CA ILE A 77 8.02 -6.04 -0.99
C ILE A 77 6.90 -6.15 0.03
N PHE A 78 5.78 -5.52 -0.27
CA PHE A 78 4.53 -5.75 0.44
C PHE A 78 3.69 -6.78 -0.31
N VAL A 79 3.21 -7.78 0.42
CA VAL A 79 2.18 -8.72 -0.06
C VAL A 79 1.02 -8.68 0.92
N GLY A 80 -0.20 -8.57 0.42
CA GLY A 80 -1.37 -8.51 1.28
C GLY A 80 -2.63 -9.08 0.66
N TRP A 81 -3.62 -9.26 1.53
CA TRP A 81 -4.98 -9.65 1.19
C TRP A 81 -5.95 -8.66 1.80
N ARG A 82 -6.89 -8.18 0.98
CA ARG A 82 -8.01 -7.37 1.42
C ARG A 82 -9.28 -8.18 1.28
N TYR A 83 -9.97 -8.44 2.39
CA TYR A 83 -11.29 -9.04 2.38
C TYR A 83 -12.33 -7.94 2.59
N ALA A 84 -13.10 -7.63 1.54
CA ALA A 84 -14.21 -6.69 1.60
C ALA A 84 -15.51 -7.47 1.78
N PHE A 85 -16.24 -7.19 2.86
CA PHE A 85 -17.49 -7.89 3.17
C PHE A 85 -18.65 -7.45 2.27
N ASN A 86 -18.52 -6.29 1.62
CA ASN A 86 -19.56 -5.65 0.80
C ASN A 86 -20.92 -5.51 1.53
N ASP A 87 -20.87 -5.27 2.84
CA ASP A 87 -22.03 -4.97 3.67
C ASP A 87 -22.36 -3.46 3.69
N GLU A 88 -23.53 -3.10 4.24
CA GLU A 88 -23.98 -1.71 4.35
C GLU A 88 -23.01 -0.83 5.14
N ASP A 89 -22.26 -1.43 6.07
CA ASP A 89 -21.29 -0.76 6.93
C ASP A 89 -19.89 -0.68 6.30
N SER A 90 -19.71 -1.13 5.05
CA SER A 90 -18.42 -1.17 4.35
C SER A 90 -17.31 -1.85 5.17
N SER A 91 -17.61 -2.98 5.82
CA SER A 91 -16.62 -3.72 6.60
C SER A 91 -15.50 -4.26 5.70
N GLU A 92 -14.26 -4.14 6.16
CA GLU A 92 -13.06 -4.60 5.44
C GLU A 92 -12.00 -5.10 6.44
N ILE A 93 -11.24 -6.13 6.05
CA ILE A 93 -10.00 -6.53 6.72
C ILE A 93 -8.87 -6.50 5.70
N LEU A 94 -7.77 -5.82 6.02
CA LEU A 94 -6.52 -5.87 5.27
C LEU A 94 -5.45 -6.53 6.14
N ALA A 95 -4.88 -7.61 5.66
CA ALA A 95 -3.74 -8.27 6.28
C ALA A 95 -2.58 -8.31 5.29
N GLY A 96 -1.36 -8.04 5.75
CA GLY A 96 -0.21 -8.10 4.87
C GLY A 96 1.11 -8.21 5.60
N VAL A 97 2.14 -8.43 4.80
CA VAL A 97 3.53 -8.53 5.24
C VAL A 97 4.38 -7.65 4.35
N VAL A 98 5.18 -6.78 4.97
CA VAL A 98 6.29 -6.11 4.30
C VAL A 98 7.56 -6.90 4.62
N TYR A 99 8.34 -7.21 3.60
CA TYR A 99 9.59 -7.95 3.72
C TYR A 99 10.73 -7.18 3.08
N ASP A 100 11.84 -7.05 3.81
CA ASP A 100 13.11 -6.52 3.33
C ASP A 100 14.02 -7.69 2.90
N PRO A 101 14.27 -7.89 1.59
CA PRO A 101 15.15 -8.95 1.11
C PRO A 101 16.62 -8.78 1.49
N LYS A 102 17.06 -7.58 1.91
CA LYS A 102 18.46 -7.29 2.27
C LYS A 102 18.76 -7.66 3.72
N THR A 103 17.85 -7.32 4.64
CA THR A 103 18.03 -7.57 6.08
C THR A 103 17.32 -8.83 6.56
N GLU A 104 16.46 -9.42 5.72
CA GLU A 104 15.55 -10.51 6.07
C GLU A 104 14.53 -10.14 7.15
N GLU A 105 14.37 -8.84 7.43
CA GLU A 105 13.36 -8.34 8.35
C GLU A 105 11.96 -8.38 7.71
N SER A 106 10.96 -8.64 8.55
CA SER A 106 9.56 -8.67 8.13
C SER A 106 8.67 -7.96 9.13
N MET A 107 7.72 -7.18 8.62
CA MET A 107 6.68 -6.53 9.41
C MET A 107 5.31 -7.07 8.98
N ILE A 108 4.51 -7.52 9.93
CA ILE A 108 3.14 -7.98 9.69
C ILE A 108 2.19 -6.84 10.07
N SER A 109 1.21 -6.56 9.21
CA SER A 109 0.11 -5.64 9.48
C SER A 109 -1.24 -6.36 9.43
N LEU A 110 -2.14 -5.92 10.31
CA LEU A 110 -3.54 -6.31 10.30
C LEU A 110 -4.36 -5.07 10.62
N GLU A 111 -5.18 -4.65 9.67
CA GLU A 111 -6.10 -3.53 9.79
C GLU A 111 -7.51 -4.05 9.56
N ALA A 112 -8.44 -3.67 10.44
CA ALA A 112 -9.85 -3.99 10.30
C ALA A 112 -10.63 -2.69 10.36
N SER A 113 -11.43 -2.43 9.33
CA SER A 113 -12.18 -1.19 9.27
C SER A 113 -13.66 -1.41 9.05
N LYS A 114 -14.46 -0.56 9.67
CA LYS A 114 -15.93 -0.61 9.60
C LYS A 114 -16.52 0.78 9.81
N ARG A 115 -17.58 1.10 9.07
CA ARG A 115 -18.40 2.29 9.29
C ARG A 115 -19.38 2.02 10.43
N ILE A 116 -19.43 2.91 11.41
CA ILE A 116 -20.35 2.79 12.56
C ILE A 116 -21.45 3.86 12.51
N ALA A 117 -21.17 5.00 11.90
CA ALA A 117 -22.12 6.07 11.63
C ALA A 117 -21.71 6.77 10.33
N SER A 118 -22.57 7.63 9.79
CA SER A 118 -22.36 8.36 8.52
C SER A 118 -20.96 9.02 8.45
N ASP A 119 -20.44 9.47 9.58
CA ASP A 119 -19.18 10.24 9.69
C ASP A 119 -18.10 9.56 10.57
N VAL A 120 -18.28 8.30 10.99
CA VAL A 120 -17.32 7.62 11.88
C VAL A 120 -16.85 6.29 11.28
N LYS A 121 -15.54 6.21 11.03
CA LYS A 121 -14.80 5.00 10.64
C LYS A 121 -13.88 4.57 11.79
N LEU A 122 -13.95 3.29 12.17
CA LEU A 122 -12.93 2.65 13.03
C LEU A 122 -11.87 2.00 12.14
N ASN A 123 -10.60 2.16 12.52
CA ASN A 123 -9.43 1.46 11.95
C ASN A 123 -8.64 0.82 13.10
#